data_AF-A0A7C3BP48-F1
#
_entry.id   AF-A0A7C3BP48-F1
#
_cell.length_a   1.000
_cell.length_b   1.000
_cell.length_c   1.000
_cell.angle_alpha   90.00
_cell.angle_beta   90.00
_cell.angle_gamma   90.00
#
_symmetry.space_group_name_H-M   'P 1'
#
loop_
_entity.id
_entity.type
_entity.pdbx_description
1 polymer ?
#
loop_
_entity_poly.entity_id
_entity_poly.type
_entity_poly.pdbx_seq_one_letter_code
_entity_poly.pdbx_strand_id
1 'polypeptide(L)'
;MNVYKAFGDTIRHLRTQRNEPLRIVAAALDIDSTLLSKMEHGERFPTRLQLPKFATYFNLAVDDLTALVIADKILWKYGQQAVTLQAVNIVKERIEQTYE
;
A
#
# COMPACT_ATOMS: atom_id res chain seq x y z
N MET A 1 -5.52 -16.59 0.91
CA MET A 1 -5.24 -15.24 0.38
C MET A 1 -3.73 -15.03 0.49
N ASN A 2 -2.97 -15.39 -0.55
CA ASN A 2 -1.51 -15.32 -0.50
C ASN A 2 -0.96 -14.93 -1.87
N VAL A 3 -0.27 -13.80 -1.89
CA VAL A 3 0.86 -13.30 -2.70
C VAL A 3 0.81 -11.80 -2.43
N TYR A 4 1.80 -11.24 -1.74
CA TYR A 4 1.87 -9.83 -1.35
C TYR A 4 1.82 -8.92 -2.59
N LYS A 5 0.62 -8.57 -3.06
CA LYS A 5 0.42 -7.58 -4.11
C LYS A 5 0.73 -6.20 -3.54
N ALA A 6 1.37 -5.35 -4.34
CA ALA A 6 1.61 -3.97 -3.97
C ALA A 6 0.29 -3.28 -3.58
N PHE A 7 0.37 -2.23 -2.77
CA PHE A 7 -0.77 -1.38 -2.42
C PHE A 7 -1.52 -0.94 -3.68
N GLY A 8 -0.80 -0.41 -4.67
CA GLY A 8 -1.38 0.08 -5.92
C GLY A 8 -2.19 -0.97 -6.67
N ASP A 9 -1.62 -2.17 -6.81
CA ASP A 9 -2.27 -3.31 -7.46
C ASP A 9 -3.52 -3.77 -6.69
N THR A 10 -3.46 -3.75 -5.36
CA THR A 10 -4.59 -4.12 -4.49
C THR A 10 -5.76 -3.16 -4.71
N ILE A 11 -5.50 -1.85 -4.67
CA ILE A 11 -6.53 -0.82 -4.90
C ILE A 11 -7.09 -0.92 -6.32
N ARG A 12 -6.22 -1.03 -7.33
CA ARG A 12 -6.63 -1.17 -8.73
C ARG A 12 -7.54 -2.37 -8.92
N HIS A 13 -7.14 -3.52 -8.37
CA HIS A 13 -7.89 -4.75 -8.48
C HIS A 13 -9.30 -4.61 -7.90
N LEU A 14 -9.42 -4.11 -6.67
CA LEU A 14 -10.71 -3.92 -6.01
C LEU A 14 -11.60 -2.91 -6.75
N ARG A 15 -11.03 -1.79 -7.22
CA ARG A 15 -11.74 -0.83 -8.04
C ARG A 15 -12.28 -1.47 -9.32
N THR A 16 -11.45 -2.23 -10.04
CA THR A 16 -11.86 -2.90 -11.28
C THR A 16 -12.90 -4.00 -11.04
N GLN A 17 -12.82 -4.74 -9.93
CA GLN A 17 -13.82 -5.74 -9.56
C GLN A 17 -15.19 -5.11 -9.28
N ARG A 18 -15.22 -3.88 -8.77
CA ARG A 18 -16.45 -3.09 -8.57
C ARG A 18 -16.92 -2.36 -9.84
N ASN A 19 -16.19 -2.49 -10.97
CA ASN A 19 -16.43 -1.72 -12.20
C ASN A 19 -16.45 -0.19 -11.99
N GLU A 20 -15.69 0.30 -11.01
CA GLU A 20 -15.68 1.73 -10.68
C GLU A 20 -14.62 2.48 -11.52
N PRO A 21 -15.00 3.55 -12.23
CA PRO A 21 -14.02 4.38 -12.92
C PRO A 21 -13.21 5.19 -11.89
N LEU A 22 -11.95 5.51 -12.23
CA LEU A 22 -11.03 6.27 -11.36
C LEU A 22 -11.68 7.51 -10.73
N ARG A 23 -12.46 8.27 -11.51
CA ARG A 23 -13.13 9.50 -11.06
C ARG A 23 -14.10 9.29 -9.89
N ILE A 24 -14.77 8.13 -9.81
CA ILE A 24 -15.75 7.85 -8.76
C ILE A 24 -15.02 7.57 -7.45
N VAL A 25 -14.01 6.69 -7.50
CA VAL A 25 -13.18 6.38 -6.33
C VAL A 25 -12.40 7.61 -5.86
N ALA A 26 -11.81 8.37 -6.79
CA ALA A 26 -11.06 9.57 -6.47
C ALA A 26 -11.93 10.62 -5.76
N ALA A 27 -13.15 10.86 -6.25
CA ALA A 27 -14.11 11.75 -5.59
C ALA A 27 -14.50 11.25 -4.19
N ALA A 28 -14.75 9.95 -4.02
CA ALA A 28 -15.09 9.37 -2.72
C ALA A 28 -13.95 9.44 -1.69
N LEU A 29 -12.70 9.38 -2.17
CA LEU A 29 -11.50 9.50 -1.35
C LEU A 29 -11.02 10.95 -1.17
N ASP A 30 -11.68 11.91 -1.81
CA ASP A 30 -11.33 13.32 -1.81
C ASP A 30 -9.88 13.55 -2.27
N ILE A 31 -9.58 12.98 -3.44
CA ILE A 31 -8.30 13.11 -4.17
C ILE A 31 -8.56 13.29 -5.67
N ASP A 32 -7.56 13.73 -6.42
CA ASP A 32 -7.67 13.80 -7.88
C ASP A 32 -7.48 12.42 -8.54
N SER A 33 -8.12 12.20 -9.69
CA SER A 33 -8.05 10.92 -10.41
C SER A 33 -6.66 10.60 -10.95
N THR A 34 -5.83 11.61 -11.20
CA THR A 34 -4.43 11.43 -11.65
C THR A 34 -3.58 10.91 -10.51
N LEU A 35 -3.78 11.41 -9.29
CA LEU A 35 -3.13 10.94 -8.08
C LEU A 35 -3.55 9.51 -7.75
N LEU A 36 -4.84 9.19 -7.84
CA LEU A 36 -5.30 7.81 -7.69
C LEU A 36 -4.66 6.89 -8.74
N SER A 37 -4.61 7.31 -10.00
CA SER A 37 -3.94 6.54 -11.06
C SER A 37 -2.47 6.29 -10.74
N LYS A 38 -1.73 7.32 -10.30
CA LYS A 38 -0.32 7.19 -9.90
C LYS A 38 -0.14 6.26 -8.70
N MET A 39 -1.08 6.27 -7.75
CA MET A 39 -1.08 5.35 -6.62
C MET A 39 -1.31 3.91 -7.05
N GLU A 40 -2.26 3.67 -7.96
CA GLU A 40 -2.54 2.34 -8.52
C GLU A 40 -1.37 1.75 -9.31
N HIS A 41 -0.48 2.59 -9.85
CA HIS A 41 0.74 2.16 -10.56
C HIS A 41 2.00 2.19 -9.70
N GLY A 42 1.89 2.47 -8.39
CA GLY A 42 3.03 2.49 -7.47
C GLY A 42 3.98 3.68 -7.65
N GLU A 43 3.60 4.69 -8.44
CA GLU A 43 4.39 5.90 -8.67
C GLU A 43 4.27 6.91 -7.52
N ARG A 44 3.17 6.82 -6.75
CA ARG A 44 2.90 7.65 -5.57
C ARG A 44 2.33 6.78 -4.45
N PHE A 45 2.70 7.09 -3.21
CA PHE A 45 2.18 6.42 -2.03
C PHE A 45 1.13 7.28 -1.31
N PRO A 46 0.10 6.67 -0.70
CA PRO A 46 -0.85 7.40 0.12
C PRO A 46 -0.16 7.98 1.37
N THR A 47 -0.70 9.10 1.85
CA THR A 47 -0.35 9.65 3.16
C THR A 47 -1.00 8.84 4.29
N ARG A 48 -0.51 9.04 5.52
CA ARG A 48 -1.13 8.43 6.71
C ARG A 48 -2.60 8.81 6.89
N LEU A 49 -2.98 10.02 6.48
CA LEU A 49 -4.36 10.50 6.55
C LEU A 49 -5.25 9.93 5.44
N GLN A 50 -4.67 9.52 4.31
CA GLN A 50 -5.40 8.91 3.20
C GLN A 50 -5.67 7.43 3.43
N LEU A 51 -4.77 6.71 4.10
CA LEU A 51 -4.88 5.26 4.34
C LEU A 51 -6.25 4.85 4.97
N PRO A 52 -6.75 5.52 6.02
CA PRO A 52 -8.08 5.21 6.56
C PRO A 52 -9.23 5.40 5.57
N LYS A 53 -9.13 6.38 4.65
CA LYS A 53 -10.14 6.59 3.61
C LYS A 53 -10.18 5.41 2.64
N PHE A 54 -9.02 4.95 2.17
CA PHE A 54 -8.92 3.75 1.32
C PHE A 54 -9.44 2.50 2.03
N ALA A 55 -9.03 2.29 3.29
CA ALA A 55 -9.47 1.16 4.09
C ALA A 55 -10.99 1.12 4.23
N THR A 56 -11.61 2.26 4.57
CA THR A 56 -13.06 2.38 4.71
C THR A 56 -13.78 2.14 3.37
N TYR A 57 -13.31 2.77 2.29
CA TYR A 57 -13.96 2.68 0.97
C TYR A 57 -13.96 1.25 0.41
N PHE A 58 -12.87 0.52 0.61
CA PHE A 58 -12.70 -0.85 0.12
C PHE A 58 -12.96 -1.95 1.15
N ASN A 59 -13.40 -1.57 2.37
CA ASN A 59 -13.65 -2.49 3.48
C ASN A 59 -12.43 -3.38 3.81
N LEU A 60 -11.28 -2.75 4.03
CA LEU A 60 -10.01 -3.38 4.38
C LEU A 60 -9.56 -2.93 5.77
N ALA A 61 -8.66 -3.69 6.40
CA ALA A 61 -7.98 -3.22 7.60
C ALA A 61 -6.95 -2.13 7.26
N VAL A 62 -6.92 -1.06 8.06
CA VAL A 62 -5.96 0.05 7.89
C VAL A 62 -4.53 -0.44 8.06
N ASP A 63 -4.30 -1.33 9.03
CA ASP A 63 -2.98 -1.86 9.35
C ASP A 63 -2.41 -2.71 8.22
N ASP A 64 -3.25 -3.54 7.58
CA ASP A 64 -2.86 -4.33 6.41
C ASP A 64 -2.42 -3.43 5.25
N LEU A 65 -3.22 -2.40 4.92
CA LEU A 65 -2.85 -1.43 3.89
C LEU A 65 -1.58 -0.66 4.25
N THR A 66 -1.42 -0.31 5.53
CA THR A 66 -0.23 0.39 6.01
C THR A 66 1.02 -0.48 5.86
N ALA A 67 0.92 -1.78 6.20
CA ALA A 67 2.00 -2.74 6.03
C ALA A 67 2.41 -2.89 4.55
N LEU A 68 1.43 -2.97 3.64
CA LEU A 68 1.70 -2.99 2.18
C LEU A 68 2.43 -1.74 1.72
N VAL A 69 1.98 -0.55 2.13
CA VAL A 69 2.63 0.72 1.75
C VAL A 69 4.04 0.83 2.33
N ILE A 70 4.30 0.31 3.53
CA ILE A 70 5.65 0.28 4.10
C ILE A 70 6.54 -0.65 3.28
N ALA A 71 6.07 -1.86 2.96
CA ALA A 71 6.81 -2.81 2.14
C ALA A 71 7.13 -2.22 0.75
N ASP A 72 6.14 -1.62 0.08
CA ASP A 72 6.34 -1.00 -1.23
C ASP A 72 7.33 0.17 -1.15
N LYS A 73 7.31 0.98 -0.08
CA LYS A 73 8.29 2.06 0.11
C LYS A 73 9.71 1.55 0.28
N ILE A 74 9.89 0.44 0.99
CA ILE A 74 11.21 -0.21 1.13
C ILE A 74 11.70 -0.68 -0.24
N LEU A 75 10.84 -1.40 -0.98
CA LEU A 75 11.19 -1.89 -2.32
C LEU A 75 11.43 -0.75 -3.32
N TRP A 76 10.64 0.31 -3.28
CA TRP A 76 10.82 1.48 -4.14
C TRP A 76 12.14 2.20 -3.86
N LYS A 77 12.52 2.32 -2.59
CA LYS A 77 13.72 3.06 -2.18
C LYS A 77 15.01 2.26 -2.34
N TYR A 78 14.98 0.95 -2.11
CA TYR A 78 16.18 0.11 -2.01
C TYR A 78 16.23 -1.01 -3.05
N GLY A 79 15.14 -1.25 -3.78
CA GLY A 79 15.04 -2.31 -4.77
C GLY A 79 14.99 -3.71 -4.18
N GLN A 80 14.77 -4.70 -5.05
CA GLN A 80 14.78 -6.12 -4.72
C GLN A 80 16.21 -6.68 -4.79
N GLN A 81 16.98 -6.43 -3.74
CA GLN A 81 18.38 -6.88 -3.63
C GLN A 81 18.60 -7.69 -2.35
N ALA A 82 19.63 -8.54 -2.33
CA ALA A 82 19.97 -9.34 -1.16
C ALA A 82 20.20 -8.48 0.09
N VAL A 83 20.82 -7.30 -0.07
CA VAL A 83 21.06 -6.35 1.03
C VAL A 83 19.74 -5.80 1.59
N THR A 84 18.74 -5.51 0.75
CA THR A 84 17.41 -5.07 1.21
C THR A 84 16.75 -6.14 2.05
N LEU A 85 16.81 -7.41 1.62
CA LEU A 85 16.27 -8.53 2.38
C LEU A 85 16.99 -8.70 3.73
N GLN A 86 18.33 -8.62 3.73
CA GLN A 86 19.11 -8.65 4.96
C GLN A 86 18.71 -7.53 5.93
N ALA A 87 18.53 -6.30 5.42
CA ALA A 87 18.10 -5.16 6.24
C ALA A 87 16.71 -5.38 6.85
N VAL A 88 15.76 -5.93 6.10
CA VAL A 88 14.41 -6.27 6.60
C VAL A 88 14.48 -7.31 7.72
N ASN A 89 15.33 -8.34 7.58
CA ASN A 89 15.52 -9.35 8.61
C ASN A 89 16.11 -8.75 9.90
N ILE A 90 17.11 -7.86 9.79
CA ILE A 90 17.66 -7.14 10.94
C ILE A 90 16.59 -6.31 11.65
N VAL A 91 15.72 -5.62 10.90
CA VAL A 91 14.59 -4.87 11.49
C VAL A 91 13.64 -5.79 12.23
N LYS A 92 13.30 -6.94 11.65
CA LYS A 92 12.45 -7.95 12.30
C LYS A 92 13.05 -8.42 13.63
N GLU A 93 14.32 -8.82 13.63
CA GLU A 93 15.02 -9.29 14.84
C GLU A 93 15.01 -8.24 15.95
N ARG A 94 15.26 -6.96 15.63
CA ARG A 94 15.21 -5.86 16.61
C ARG A 94 13.82 -5.65 17.20
N ILE A 95 12.79 -5.78 16.38
CA ILE A 95 11.39 -5.66 16.82
C ILE A 95 11.08 -6.80 17.79
N GLU A 96 11.38 -8.04 17.44
CA GLU A 96 11.14 -9.22 18.28
C GLU A 96 11.88 -9.14 19.63
N GLN A 97 13.15 -8.69 19.63
CA GLN A 97 13.95 -8.47 20.86
C GLN A 97 13.39 -7.39 21.79
N THR A 98 12.57 -6.46 21.28
CA THR A 98 11.97 -5.40 22.11
C THR A 98 10.75 -5.91 22.89
N TYR A 99 10.21 -7.08 22.54
CA TYR A 99 9.07 -7.71 23.22
C TYR A 99 9.45 -8.83 24.20
N GLU A 100 10.75 -9.12 24.35
CA GLU A 100 11.32 -10.02 25.38
C GLU A 100 11.85 -9.20 26.57
#